data_AF-A0A1F9IMN9-F1
#
_entry.id   AF-A0A1F9IMN9-F1
#
_cell.length_a   1.000
_cell.length_b   1.000
_cell.length_c   1.000
_cell.angle_alpha   90.00
_cell.angle_beta   90.00
_cell.angle_gamma   90.00
#
_symmetry.space_group_name_H-M   'P 1'
#
loop_
_entity.id
_entity.type
_entity.pdbx_description
1 polymer ?
#
loop_
_entity_poly.entity_id
_entity_poly.type
_entity_poly.pdbx_seq_one_letter_code
_entity_poly.pdbx_strand_id
1 'polypeptide(L)'
;MKISRSLATWKDGSSVTSLRWLVVFLFVLSLLIPQVGSSQPNRESYQSALKTWTRHDEVYTWKNFEARVVWYATYQSMSFRTARVLRYAKLYDLDEDQVQALIRQEKDEDKKYDVFFVSVYAGSAQWPDIGKDTSKWRIVLGTAAGNELEPVSMEKIPDDQILRQIYPYIDRWSSTYEIRFPKGLKEGEPFELRMVGIPADSNLVWNR
;
A
#
# COMPACT_ATOMS: atom_id res chain seq x y z
N MET A 1 49.16 39.49 -80.49
CA MET A 1 49.44 38.80 -81.76
C MET A 1 49.23 37.29 -81.53
N LYS A 2 48.38 36.63 -82.35
CA LYS A 2 47.81 35.23 -82.26
C LYS A 2 46.93 34.99 -81.00
N ILE A 3 45.62 34.73 -81.01
CA ILE A 3 44.64 33.98 -81.85
C ILE A 3 44.89 32.47 -81.98
N SER A 4 44.12 31.69 -81.21
CA SER A 4 43.36 30.45 -81.59
C SER A 4 42.89 29.80 -80.27
N ARG A 5 41.63 29.87 -79.80
CA ARG A 5 40.32 29.34 -80.27
C ARG A 5 40.26 27.82 -80.51
N SER A 6 39.18 27.28 -79.96
CA SER A 6 38.41 26.09 -80.36
C SER A 6 38.82 24.75 -79.73
N LEU A 7 37.92 23.86 -79.29
CA LEU A 7 36.55 23.83 -78.76
C LEU A 7 36.17 22.34 -78.72
N ALA A 8 35.12 22.04 -77.96
CA ALA A 8 34.28 20.83 -78.02
C ALA A 8 34.84 19.62 -77.26
N THR A 9 34.08 18.94 -76.39
CA THR A 9 32.63 18.76 -76.39
C THR A 9 32.03 18.72 -74.97
N TRP A 10 30.95 19.48 -74.80
CA TRP A 10 29.89 19.32 -73.81
C TRP A 10 29.35 17.88 -73.71
N LYS A 11 28.92 17.42 -72.52
CA LYS A 11 27.49 17.28 -72.18
C LYS A 11 27.25 16.80 -70.73
N ASP A 12 26.18 17.34 -70.18
CA ASP A 12 25.46 17.07 -68.93
C ASP A 12 25.57 15.67 -68.30
N GLY A 13 25.47 15.63 -66.97
CA GLY A 13 25.12 14.40 -66.27
C GLY A 13 25.18 14.52 -64.76
N SER A 14 24.08 15.00 -64.16
CA SER A 14 23.60 14.72 -62.81
C SER A 14 24.34 13.64 -62.01
N SER A 15 24.74 13.94 -60.77
CA SER A 15 24.25 13.21 -59.58
C SER A 15 24.85 13.77 -58.30
N VAL A 16 23.97 14.36 -57.49
CA VAL A 16 24.20 14.60 -56.08
C VAL A 16 24.14 13.25 -55.37
N THR A 17 25.27 12.61 -55.12
CA THR A 17 25.34 11.43 -54.23
C THR A 17 26.73 11.26 -53.65
N SER A 18 26.92 11.62 -52.39
CA SER A 18 27.57 10.77 -51.36
C SER A 18 27.64 11.54 -50.03
N LEU A 19 26.47 11.79 -49.48
CA LEU A 19 26.30 12.01 -48.05
C LEU A 19 26.55 10.66 -47.36
N ARG A 20 27.64 10.54 -46.58
CA ARG A 20 27.74 9.82 -45.29
C ARG A 20 29.21 9.58 -44.91
N TRP A 21 29.44 9.62 -43.59
CA TRP A 21 30.69 9.35 -42.86
C TRP A 21 31.69 10.52 -42.96
N LEU A 22 32.08 11.23 -41.90
CA LEU A 22 32.42 10.77 -40.55
C LEU A 22 32.57 12.03 -39.65
N VAL A 23 31.52 12.48 -38.96
CA VAL A 23 31.63 13.45 -37.84
C VAL A 23 31.68 12.64 -36.56
N VAL A 24 32.87 12.20 -36.19
CA VAL A 24 33.17 11.67 -34.86
C VAL A 24 34.46 12.33 -34.42
N PHE A 25 34.38 13.50 -33.78
CA PHE A 25 35.42 13.99 -32.87
C PHE A 25 34.98 15.23 -32.05
N LEU A 26 33.75 15.23 -31.52
CA LEU A 26 33.26 16.27 -30.59
C LEU A 26 32.22 15.69 -29.62
N PHE A 27 32.59 14.65 -28.86
CA PHE A 27 31.69 14.05 -27.87
C PHE A 27 32.45 13.44 -26.68
N VAL A 28 33.32 14.22 -26.02
CA VAL A 28 33.94 13.80 -24.74
C VAL A 28 33.99 14.96 -23.73
N LEU A 29 32.92 15.74 -23.61
CA LEU A 29 32.77 16.69 -22.50
C LEU A 29 31.30 16.90 -22.10
N SER A 30 30.57 15.82 -21.83
CA SER A 30 29.23 15.89 -21.19
C SER A 30 29.00 14.74 -20.21
N LEU A 31 29.98 14.43 -19.36
CA LEU A 31 29.83 13.46 -18.26
C LEU A 31 30.12 14.14 -16.93
N LEU A 32 29.37 15.21 -16.64
CA LEU A 32 29.22 15.80 -15.31
C LEU A 32 27.86 16.51 -15.24
N ILE A 33 26.82 15.89 -15.79
CA ILE A 33 25.46 16.18 -15.35
C ILE A 33 25.26 15.25 -14.16
N PRO A 34 25.25 15.75 -12.90
CA PRO A 34 24.71 14.94 -11.82
C PRO A 34 23.30 14.55 -12.25
N GLN A 35 23.08 13.25 -12.43
CA GLN A 35 21.74 12.70 -12.53
C GLN A 35 21.04 13.16 -11.25
N VAL A 36 20.27 14.24 -11.34
CA VAL A 36 19.26 14.57 -10.35
C VAL A 36 18.32 13.38 -10.45
N GLY A 37 18.54 12.40 -9.58
CA GLY A 37 17.63 11.28 -9.41
C GLY A 37 16.27 11.90 -9.25
N SER A 38 15.34 11.53 -10.13
CA SER A 38 13.95 11.89 -9.95
C SER A 38 13.59 11.47 -8.53
N SER A 39 13.37 12.45 -7.66
CA SER A 39 12.91 12.21 -6.32
C SER A 39 11.50 11.67 -6.46
N GLN A 40 11.39 10.35 -6.66
CA GLN A 40 10.18 9.63 -6.38
C GLN A 40 9.83 9.99 -4.93
N PRO A 41 8.62 10.49 -4.65
CA PRO A 41 8.21 10.78 -3.28
C PRO A 41 8.54 9.55 -2.46
N ASN A 42 9.34 9.73 -1.40
CA ASN A 42 9.94 8.69 -0.57
C ASN A 42 8.97 7.50 -0.45
N ARG A 43 9.19 6.44 -1.24
CA ARG A 43 8.35 5.24 -1.16
C ARG A 43 8.69 4.63 0.19
N GLU A 44 7.91 4.95 1.23
CA GLU A 44 8.01 4.25 2.49
C GLU A 44 8.02 2.75 2.19
N SER A 45 9.01 2.04 2.73
CA SER A 45 9.06 0.61 2.55
C SER A 45 7.78 0.00 3.13
N TYR A 46 7.26 -1.06 2.50
CA TYR A 46 6.06 -1.74 2.98
C TYR A 46 6.12 -2.07 4.48
N GLN A 47 7.29 -2.48 4.97
CA GLN A 47 7.51 -2.78 6.38
C GLN A 47 7.37 -1.55 7.29
N SER A 48 7.82 -0.38 6.82
CA SER A 48 7.65 0.88 7.56
C SER A 48 6.17 1.26 7.60
N ALA A 49 5.47 1.19 6.46
CA ALA A 49 4.04 1.46 6.40
C ALA A 49 3.24 0.51 7.31
N LEU A 50 3.54 -0.80 7.27
CA LEU A 50 2.91 -1.79 8.15
C LEU A 50 3.15 -1.44 9.62
N LYS A 51 4.40 -1.20 10.01
CA LYS A 51 4.73 -0.81 11.40
C LYS A 51 4.00 0.46 11.83
N THR A 52 3.92 1.45 10.95
CA THR A 52 3.23 2.73 11.23
C THR A 52 1.74 2.51 11.49
N TRP A 53 1.09 1.66 10.71
CA TRP A 53 -0.36 1.51 10.70
C TRP A 53 -0.91 0.31 11.47
N THR A 54 -0.05 -0.59 11.94
CA THR A 54 -0.44 -1.71 12.81
C THR A 54 -0.30 -1.36 14.29
N ARG A 55 -1.31 -1.72 15.08
CA ARG A 55 -1.27 -1.73 16.54
C ARG A 55 -1.69 -3.11 17.04
N HIS A 56 -1.28 -3.46 18.24
CA HIS A 56 -1.70 -4.70 18.88
C HIS A 56 -1.78 -4.51 20.39
N ASP A 57 -2.56 -5.37 21.03
CA ASP A 57 -2.69 -5.43 22.48
C ASP A 57 -3.01 -6.87 22.91
N GLU A 58 -2.72 -7.16 24.17
CA GLU A 58 -2.80 -8.50 24.76
C GLU A 58 -3.42 -8.40 26.15
N VAL A 59 -4.61 -8.98 26.32
CA VAL A 59 -5.29 -9.02 27.61
C VAL A 59 -5.12 -10.38 28.26
N TYR A 60 -4.55 -10.39 29.46
CA TYR A 60 -4.24 -11.60 30.22
C TYR A 60 -5.16 -11.79 31.43
N THR A 61 -5.38 -13.06 31.82
CA THR A 61 -6.04 -13.38 33.10
C THR A 61 -5.06 -13.27 34.26
N TRP A 62 -5.36 -12.47 35.29
CA TRP A 62 -4.54 -12.35 36.50
C TRP A 62 -4.31 -13.66 37.28
N LYS A 63 -5.21 -14.64 37.18
CA LYS A 63 -5.17 -15.89 37.96
C LYS A 63 -4.16 -16.91 37.42
N ASN A 64 -3.91 -16.93 36.11
CA ASN A 64 -3.14 -17.98 35.44
C ASN A 64 -2.29 -17.47 34.27
N PHE A 65 -2.22 -16.15 34.05
CA PHE A 65 -1.46 -15.51 32.98
C PHE A 65 -1.75 -16.04 31.57
N GLU A 66 -2.90 -16.68 31.37
CA GLU A 66 -3.36 -17.07 30.04
C GLU A 66 -3.88 -15.84 29.28
N ALA A 67 -3.41 -15.67 28.04
CA ALA A 67 -3.91 -14.65 27.14
C ALA A 67 -5.39 -14.93 26.84
N ARG A 68 -6.28 -14.02 27.24
CA ARG A 68 -7.69 -14.07 26.89
C ARG A 68 -7.89 -13.65 25.46
N VAL A 69 -7.22 -12.57 25.07
CA VAL A 69 -7.25 -12.01 23.71
C VAL A 69 -5.87 -11.47 23.38
N VAL A 70 -5.35 -11.87 22.24
CA VAL A 70 -4.22 -11.22 21.55
C VAL A 70 -4.78 -10.74 20.22
N TRP A 71 -4.65 -9.46 19.93
CA TRP A 71 -5.19 -8.94 18.67
C TRP A 71 -4.32 -7.87 18.05
N TYR A 72 -4.26 -7.92 16.73
CA TYR A 72 -3.56 -7.00 15.87
C TYR A 72 -4.58 -6.31 14.97
N ALA A 73 -4.45 -5.01 14.78
CA ALA A 73 -5.26 -4.27 13.83
C ALA A 73 -4.37 -3.37 12.99
N THR A 74 -4.59 -3.39 11.67
CA THR A 74 -3.94 -2.48 10.73
C THR A 74 -4.99 -1.59 10.09
N TYR A 75 -4.88 -0.28 10.33
CA TYR A 75 -5.73 0.69 9.65
C TYR A 75 -5.31 0.83 8.18
N GLN A 76 -6.27 0.66 7.28
CA GLN A 76 -6.06 0.73 5.83
C GLN A 76 -6.09 2.18 5.35
N SER A 77 -5.16 3.00 5.84
CA SER A 77 -4.98 4.37 5.33
C SER A 77 -4.60 4.35 3.84
N MET A 78 -4.83 5.45 3.12
CA MET A 78 -4.45 5.50 1.70
C MET A 78 -2.94 5.30 1.48
N SER A 79 -2.09 5.76 2.39
CA SER A 79 -0.64 5.51 2.32
C SER A 79 -0.32 4.03 2.53
N PHE A 80 -0.97 3.37 3.48
CA PHE A 80 -0.83 1.93 3.69
C PHE A 80 -1.36 1.11 2.51
N ARG A 81 -2.56 1.43 2.02
CA ARG A 81 -3.18 0.76 0.85
C ARG A 81 -2.26 0.83 -0.36
N THR A 82 -1.66 1.98 -0.63
CA THR A 82 -0.69 2.14 -1.72
C THR A 82 0.54 1.24 -1.51
N ALA A 83 1.13 1.25 -0.31
CA ALA A 83 2.27 0.39 0.01
C ALA A 83 1.92 -1.10 -0.11
N ARG A 84 0.72 -1.49 0.31
CA ARG A 84 0.16 -2.85 0.22
C ARG A 84 0.00 -3.29 -1.23
N VAL A 85 -0.59 -2.45 -2.09
CA VAL A 85 -0.73 -2.72 -3.52
C VAL A 85 0.64 -2.89 -4.17
N LEU A 86 1.61 -2.03 -3.87
CA LEU A 86 2.97 -2.16 -4.40
C LEU A 86 3.68 -3.45 -3.91
N ARG A 87 3.42 -3.86 -2.67
CA ARG A 87 3.91 -5.14 -2.14
C ARG A 87 3.26 -6.32 -2.86
N TYR A 88 1.95 -6.28 -3.07
CA TYR A 88 1.20 -7.30 -3.80
C TYR A 88 1.67 -7.39 -5.26
N ALA A 89 1.83 -6.25 -5.93
CA ALA A 89 2.34 -6.17 -7.29
C ALA A 89 3.71 -6.83 -7.45
N LYS A 90 4.60 -6.63 -6.48
CA LYS A 90 5.91 -7.31 -6.47
C LYS A 90 5.83 -8.82 -6.28
N LEU A 91 4.83 -9.31 -5.53
CA LEU A 91 4.63 -10.76 -5.32
C LEU A 91 4.08 -11.47 -6.55
N TYR A 92 3.27 -10.76 -7.35
CA TYR A 92 2.57 -11.30 -8.52
C TYR A 92 3.11 -10.81 -9.87
N ASP A 93 4.18 -10.03 -9.85
CA ASP A 93 4.80 -9.42 -11.04
C ASP A 93 3.78 -8.65 -11.90
N LEU A 94 2.96 -7.82 -11.26
CA LEU A 94 1.94 -7.03 -11.94
C LEU A 94 2.57 -5.88 -12.75
N ASP A 95 1.97 -5.58 -13.89
CA ASP A 95 2.35 -4.43 -14.71
C ASP A 95 1.85 -3.09 -14.12
N GLU A 96 2.35 -1.99 -14.67
CA GLU A 96 2.02 -0.65 -14.17
C GLU A 96 0.52 -0.31 -14.32
N ASP A 97 -0.14 -0.75 -15.39
CA ASP A 97 -1.55 -0.46 -15.62
C ASP A 97 -2.45 -1.18 -14.61
N GLN A 98 -2.12 -2.44 -14.29
CA GLN A 98 -2.76 -3.23 -13.24
C GLN A 98 -2.57 -2.59 -11.87
N VAL A 99 -1.36 -2.13 -11.54
CA VAL A 99 -1.08 -1.41 -10.29
C VAL A 99 -1.91 -0.15 -10.16
N GLN A 100 -1.97 0.68 -11.22
CA GLN A 100 -2.77 1.90 -11.21
C GLN A 100 -4.27 1.61 -11.10
N ALA A 101 -4.75 0.53 -11.72
CA ALA A 101 -6.14 0.10 -11.57
C ALA A 101 -6.48 -0.26 -10.11
N LEU A 102 -5.62 -1.05 -9.44
CA LEU A 102 -5.79 -1.39 -8.03
C LEU A 102 -5.74 -0.14 -7.12
N ILE A 103 -4.78 0.76 -7.33
CA ILE A 103 -4.70 2.02 -6.54
C ILE A 103 -5.96 2.87 -6.72
N ARG A 104 -6.55 2.93 -7.93
CA ARG A 104 -7.81 3.65 -8.17
C ARG A 104 -8.97 3.02 -7.39
N GLN A 105 -9.07 1.69 -7.39
CA GLN A 105 -10.09 0.98 -6.61
C GLN A 105 -9.94 1.26 -5.10
N GLU A 106 -8.71 1.19 -4.58
CA GLU A 106 -8.39 1.48 -3.17
C GLU A 106 -8.75 2.92 -2.79
N LYS A 107 -8.51 3.89 -3.67
CA LYS A 107 -8.91 5.29 -3.47
C LYS A 107 -10.43 5.45 -3.41
N ASP A 108 -11.18 4.74 -4.25
CA ASP A 108 -12.64 4.84 -4.26
C ASP A 108 -13.27 4.17 -3.04
N GLU A 109 -12.62 3.15 -2.49
CA GLU A 109 -13.01 2.53 -1.23
C GLU A 109 -12.68 3.43 -0.02
N ASP A 110 -11.49 4.02 0.04
CA ASP A 110 -11.07 4.90 1.13
C ASP A 110 -11.98 6.14 1.27
N LYS A 111 -12.60 6.62 0.17
CA LYS A 111 -13.60 7.69 0.23
C LYS A 111 -14.88 7.28 0.97
N LYS A 112 -15.21 5.99 1.00
CA LYS A 112 -16.49 5.47 1.50
C LYS A 112 -16.38 4.94 2.92
N TYR A 113 -15.27 4.30 3.25
CA TYR A 113 -15.11 3.57 4.50
C TYR A 113 -13.76 3.79 5.15
N ASP A 114 -13.76 3.79 6.48
CA ASP A 114 -12.57 3.58 7.28
C ASP A 114 -12.45 2.08 7.55
N VAL A 115 -11.39 1.46 7.02
CA VAL A 115 -11.26 -0.01 7.01
C VAL A 115 -10.10 -0.45 7.88
N PHE A 116 -10.33 -1.51 8.64
CA PHE A 116 -9.34 -2.16 9.48
C PHE A 116 -9.21 -3.61 9.09
N PHE A 117 -7.97 -4.06 9.03
CA PHE A 117 -7.65 -5.47 8.91
C PHE A 117 -7.21 -5.99 10.26
N VAL A 118 -7.99 -6.89 10.85
CA VAL A 118 -7.88 -7.30 12.24
C VAL A 118 -7.62 -8.80 12.32
N SER A 119 -6.61 -9.20 13.09
CA SER A 119 -6.35 -10.60 13.44
C SER A 119 -6.51 -10.75 14.94
N VAL A 120 -7.35 -11.70 15.37
CA VAL A 120 -7.68 -11.93 16.77
C VAL A 120 -7.44 -13.40 17.11
N TYR A 121 -6.58 -13.63 18.09
CA TYR A 121 -6.47 -14.88 18.80
C TYR A 121 -7.22 -14.74 20.13
N ALA A 122 -8.07 -15.70 20.45
CA ALA A 122 -8.63 -15.83 21.80
C ALA A 122 -8.48 -17.27 22.26
N GLY A 123 -8.19 -17.42 23.56
CA GLY A 123 -7.90 -18.71 24.17
C GLY A 123 -8.98 -19.78 23.93
N SER A 124 -8.58 -21.04 24.12
CA SER A 124 -9.24 -22.29 23.70
C SER A 124 -10.73 -22.48 24.04
N ALA A 125 -11.31 -21.66 24.93
CA ALA A 125 -12.71 -21.74 25.31
C ALA A 125 -13.62 -20.67 24.66
N GLN A 126 -13.08 -19.72 23.91
CA GLN A 126 -13.83 -18.55 23.43
C GLN A 126 -13.37 -18.12 22.04
N TRP A 127 -13.67 -18.93 21.02
CA TRP A 127 -13.48 -18.47 19.65
C TRP A 127 -14.25 -17.16 19.44
N PRO A 128 -13.60 -16.09 18.97
CA PRO A 128 -14.28 -14.83 18.71
C PRO A 128 -15.08 -15.01 17.43
N ASP A 129 -16.33 -15.44 17.52
CA ASP A 129 -17.29 -15.21 16.44
C ASP A 129 -17.71 -13.73 16.50
N ILE A 130 -16.76 -12.84 16.21
CA ILE A 130 -16.98 -11.40 16.15
C ILE A 130 -17.85 -11.10 14.93
N GLY A 131 -18.89 -10.27 15.09
CA GLY A 131 -19.76 -9.83 14.00
C GLY A 131 -21.03 -10.65 13.77
N LYS A 132 -21.29 -11.71 14.55
CA LYS A 132 -22.63 -12.31 14.64
C LYS A 132 -23.46 -11.61 15.73
N ASP A 133 -24.79 -11.56 15.59
CA ASP A 133 -25.70 -10.95 16.58
C ASP A 133 -25.55 -11.52 18.00
N THR A 134 -24.94 -12.70 18.15
CA THR A 134 -24.67 -13.39 19.42
C THR A 134 -23.22 -13.25 19.90
N SER A 135 -22.42 -12.41 19.24
CA SER A 135 -21.02 -12.16 19.57
C SER A 135 -20.88 -11.61 21.00
N LYS A 136 -19.97 -12.21 21.79
CA LYS A 136 -19.58 -11.69 23.12
C LYS A 136 -18.69 -10.44 23.04
N TRP A 137 -18.29 -10.06 21.84
CA TRP A 137 -17.31 -9.03 21.55
C TRP A 137 -17.89 -7.99 20.58
N ARG A 138 -17.82 -6.72 20.97
CA ARG A 138 -18.19 -5.57 20.13
C ARG A 138 -16.91 -4.84 19.74
N ILE A 139 -16.77 -4.51 18.45
CA ILE A 139 -15.66 -3.68 17.98
C ILE A 139 -16.24 -2.33 17.54
N VAL A 140 -15.74 -1.24 18.12
CA VAL A 140 -16.17 0.13 17.82
C VAL A 140 -15.00 1.03 17.49
N LEU A 141 -15.25 2.01 16.63
CA LEU A 141 -14.26 3.02 16.24
C LEU A 141 -14.54 4.34 16.98
N GLY A 142 -13.63 4.73 17.86
CA GLY A 142 -13.66 6.01 18.56
C GLY A 142 -12.95 7.10 17.76
N THR A 143 -13.58 8.26 17.66
CA THR A 143 -13.03 9.47 17.00
C THR A 143 -12.53 10.49 18.02
N ALA A 144 -11.64 11.40 17.61
CA ALA A 144 -11.16 12.51 18.49
C ALA A 144 -12.30 13.39 19.04
N ALA A 145 -13.44 13.46 18.34
CA ALA A 145 -14.62 14.19 18.78
C ALA A 145 -15.42 13.49 19.89
N GLY A 146 -15.00 12.31 20.33
CA GLY A 146 -15.69 11.50 21.35
C GLY A 146 -16.87 10.69 20.82
N ASN A 147 -17.10 10.68 19.50
CA ASN A 147 -18.13 9.85 18.88
C ASN A 147 -17.61 8.42 18.68
N GLU A 148 -18.47 7.42 18.95
CA GLU A 148 -18.26 6.02 18.60
C GLU A 148 -19.01 5.70 17.29
N LEU A 149 -18.34 4.98 16.38
CA LEU A 149 -18.90 4.48 15.14
C LEU A 149 -18.99 2.95 15.20
N GLU A 150 -20.17 2.43 14.86
CA GLU A 150 -20.40 1.00 14.68
C GLU A 150 -19.93 0.55 13.28
N PRO A 151 -19.46 -0.70 13.14
CA PRO A 151 -19.06 -1.22 11.84
C PRO A 151 -20.29 -1.43 10.95
N VAL A 152 -20.14 -1.12 9.66
CA VAL A 152 -21.16 -1.41 8.63
C VAL A 152 -20.98 -2.80 8.02
N SER A 153 -19.78 -3.35 8.09
CA SER A 153 -19.49 -4.72 7.69
C SER A 153 -18.33 -5.28 8.51
N MET A 154 -18.40 -6.57 8.82
CA MET A 154 -17.34 -7.34 9.44
C MET A 154 -17.26 -8.70 8.75
N GLU A 155 -16.32 -8.84 7.83
CA GLU A 155 -16.16 -10.02 6.99
C GLU A 155 -14.97 -10.85 7.48
N LYS A 156 -15.22 -12.12 7.81
CA LYS A 156 -14.14 -13.05 8.15
C LYS A 156 -13.37 -13.38 6.87
N ILE A 157 -12.06 -13.14 6.91
CA ILE A 157 -11.16 -13.43 5.79
C ILE A 157 -10.55 -14.81 6.01
N PRO A 158 -10.65 -15.73 5.03
CA PRO A 158 -10.00 -17.03 5.12
C PRO A 158 -8.47 -16.86 5.18
N ASP A 159 -7.82 -17.74 5.91
CA ASP A 159 -6.36 -17.80 5.95
C ASP A 159 -5.78 -18.16 4.58
N ASP A 160 -4.80 -17.38 4.11
CA ASP A 160 -4.11 -17.54 2.85
C ASP A 160 -2.60 -17.31 3.06
N GLN A 161 -1.77 -18.10 2.38
CA GLN A 161 -0.31 -17.93 2.38
C GLN A 161 0.11 -16.52 1.97
N ILE A 162 -0.57 -15.93 0.99
CA ILE A 162 -0.27 -14.58 0.49
C ILE A 162 -0.65 -13.54 1.54
N LEU A 163 -1.76 -13.76 2.23
CA LEU A 163 -2.18 -12.89 3.32
C LEU A 163 -1.14 -12.87 4.44
N ARG A 164 -0.51 -14.01 4.77
CA ARG A 164 0.61 -14.08 5.72
C ARG A 164 1.88 -13.39 5.23
N GLN A 165 2.13 -13.35 3.92
CA GLN A 165 3.27 -12.61 3.35
C GLN A 165 3.07 -11.09 3.43
N ILE A 166 1.82 -10.64 3.42
CA ILE A 166 1.43 -9.24 3.57
C ILE A 166 1.37 -8.92 5.07
N TYR A 167 0.64 -9.68 5.86
CA TYR A 167 0.43 -9.48 7.29
C TYR A 167 1.11 -10.61 8.09
N PRO A 168 2.41 -10.48 8.41
CA PRO A 168 3.19 -11.55 9.06
C PRO A 168 2.78 -11.84 10.51
N TYR A 169 1.93 -11.00 11.11
CA TYR A 169 1.36 -11.23 12.43
C TYR A 169 0.17 -12.20 12.43
N ILE A 170 -0.35 -12.59 11.25
CA ILE A 170 -1.40 -13.60 11.17
C ILE A 170 -0.79 -14.96 11.51
N ASP A 171 -1.42 -15.66 12.44
CA ASP A 171 -1.10 -17.04 12.76
C ASP A 171 -2.30 -17.98 12.52
N ARG A 172 -2.02 -19.29 12.53
CA ARG A 172 -3.02 -20.35 12.26
C ARG A 172 -4.10 -20.50 13.34
N TRP A 173 -3.93 -19.87 14.49
CA TRP A 173 -4.83 -19.91 15.63
C TRP A 173 -5.68 -18.64 15.73
N SER A 174 -5.29 -17.59 15.02
CA SER A 174 -6.02 -16.34 14.90
C SER A 174 -7.16 -16.45 13.88
N SER A 175 -8.25 -15.74 14.14
CA SER A 175 -9.28 -15.44 13.14
C SER A 175 -9.06 -14.03 12.60
N THR A 176 -9.13 -13.89 11.29
CA THR A 176 -8.86 -12.63 10.59
C THR A 176 -10.14 -12.04 10.03
N TYR A 177 -10.28 -10.72 10.14
CA TYR A 177 -11.47 -9.96 9.74
C TYR A 177 -11.07 -8.70 8.99
N GLU A 178 -11.85 -8.37 7.96
CA GLU A 178 -11.90 -7.00 7.44
C GLU A 178 -13.12 -6.31 8.02
N ILE A 179 -12.89 -5.19 8.70
CA ILE A 179 -13.92 -4.42 9.40
C ILE A 179 -14.03 -3.08 8.70
N ARG A 180 -15.23 -2.75 8.22
CA ARG A 180 -15.52 -1.48 7.55
C ARG A 180 -16.40 -0.63 8.44
N PHE A 181 -15.99 0.62 8.68
CA PHE A 181 -16.77 1.65 9.36
C PHE A 181 -17.23 2.71 8.35
N PRO A 182 -18.33 3.44 8.62
CA PRO A 182 -18.66 4.63 7.86
C PRO A 182 -17.46 5.60 7.85
N LYS A 183 -17.22 6.29 6.73
CA LYS A 183 -16.17 7.30 6.68
C LYS A 183 -16.43 8.38 7.74
N GLY A 184 -15.48 8.54 8.66
CA GLY A 184 -15.62 9.48 9.77
C GLY A 184 -14.30 9.92 10.38
N LEU A 185 -13.19 9.22 10.09
CA LEU A 185 -11.87 9.61 10.52
C LEU A 185 -11.36 10.79 9.70
N LYS A 186 -10.84 11.80 10.39
CA LYS A 186 -10.19 12.96 9.79
C LYS A 186 -8.69 12.79 9.78
N GLU A 187 -8.05 13.34 8.76
CA GLU A 187 -6.60 13.34 8.68
C GLU A 187 -5.98 14.25 9.74
N GLY A 188 -4.91 13.77 10.38
CA GLY A 188 -4.24 14.46 11.50
C GLY A 188 -4.93 14.33 12.87
N GLU A 189 -6.14 13.75 12.95
CA GLU A 189 -6.80 13.52 14.23
C GLU A 189 -6.49 12.12 14.78
N PRO A 190 -6.24 11.98 16.10
CA PRO A 190 -6.10 10.68 16.71
C PRO A 190 -7.43 9.92 16.71
N PHE A 191 -7.34 8.61 16.69
CA PHE A 191 -8.50 7.73 16.76
C PHE A 191 -8.14 6.43 17.46
N GLU A 192 -9.15 5.72 17.94
CA GLU A 192 -8.97 4.44 18.61
C GLU A 192 -9.92 3.37 18.10
N LEU A 193 -9.42 2.14 17.98
CA LEU A 193 -10.24 0.97 17.75
C LEU A 193 -10.39 0.23 19.08
N ARG A 194 -11.62 0.02 19.52
CA ARG A 194 -11.92 -0.59 20.80
C ARG A 194 -12.56 -1.95 20.61
N MET A 195 -12.03 -2.95 21.30
CA MET A 195 -12.66 -4.24 21.50
C MET A 195 -13.26 -4.26 22.91
N VAL A 196 -14.59 -4.35 22.97
CA VAL A 196 -15.36 -4.33 24.21
C VAL A 196 -16.01 -5.69 24.41
N GLY A 197 -15.86 -6.26 25.60
CA GLY A 197 -16.43 -7.57 25.90
C GLY A 197 -16.53 -7.82 27.40
N ILE A 198 -17.46 -8.70 27.79
CA ILE A 198 -17.63 -9.11 29.20
C ILE A 198 -16.31 -9.55 29.86
N PRO A 199 -15.46 -10.38 29.20
CA PRO A 199 -14.26 -10.88 29.86
C PRO A 199 -13.07 -9.89 29.83
N ALA A 200 -13.09 -8.86 28.98
CA ALA A 200 -12.01 -7.89 28.82
C ALA A 200 -12.42 -6.71 27.90
N ASP A 201 -11.84 -5.55 28.17
CA ASP A 201 -11.83 -4.40 27.26
C ASP A 201 -10.39 -4.09 26.84
N SER A 202 -10.19 -3.69 25.59
CA SER A 202 -8.89 -3.32 25.03
C SER A 202 -9.06 -2.23 23.96
N ASN A 203 -8.11 -1.30 23.87
CA ASN A 203 -8.13 -0.22 22.91
C ASN A 203 -6.77 -0.05 22.20
N LEU A 204 -6.83 0.14 20.89
CA LEU A 204 -5.67 0.42 20.05
C LEU A 204 -5.76 1.87 19.58
N VAL A 205 -4.70 2.65 19.81
CA VAL A 205 -4.69 4.09 19.52
C VAL A 205 -3.71 4.42 18.39
N TRP A 206 -4.16 5.24 17.45
CA TRP A 206 -3.33 5.83 16.41
C TRP A 206 -3.25 7.34 16.62
N ASN A 207 -2.03 7.81 16.84
CA ASN A 207 -1.70 9.23 16.83
C ASN A 207 -1.11 9.54 15.44
N ARG A 208 -1.77 10.41 14.68
CA ARG A 208 -1.27 10.92 13.39
C ARG A 208 -0.37 12.12 13.60
#